data_AF-A0A672ZCX1-F1
#
_entry.id   AF-A0A672ZCX1-F1
#
_cell.length_a   1.000
_cell.length_b   1.000
_cell.length_c   1.000
_cell.angle_alpha   90.00
_cell.angle_beta   90.00
_cell.angle_gamma   90.00
#
_symmetry.space_group_name_H-M   'P 1'
#
loop_
_entity.id
_entity.type
_entity.pdbx_description
1 polymer ?
#
loop_
_entity_poly.entity_id
_entity_poly.type
_entity_poly.pdbx_seq_one_letter_code
_entity_poly.pdbx_strand_id
1 'polypeptide(L)'
;VKHRYEENLAQLAAILAKHFADPRIVGTDIKDSLMQALASYVCYPQSLRAVERIPEEQRVAMMRNLLAPYEQRPWAQTNWILVRLWRGCGFGYRYTRLPHLLKTKPEDANLPSLQKPCPSLLLQRHMAELLSMDKDMAASFLNSVLNQLNWAFSEFIGMIQEIQQAAERPERNFVDTRQLKVCATCFDLSVSLLRVLEMTVTLVPEIFLDWSRPSAELLLRRLAQLLNQVLNRVTAEKNLFDRVVNLRLPGLESVDHYPILVAVTGILVRILVDGDRQGTSRAASVLLSDPCFQLHSIQHLLGEGERKHFSLHAYTDYISEEEKQKVELMLAFLTEESKQAAASTPTSEEDLCPICYAHSISAIFKPCSHKSCKACINQHLMNNKDCFFCKATITGVEDYSKPANS
;
A
#
# COMPACT_ATOMS: atom_id res chain seq x y z
N VAL A 1 -20.32 39.63 2.85
CA VAL A 1 -18.87 39.28 2.92
C VAL A 1 -18.65 37.76 2.95
N LYS A 2 -19.21 37.02 3.91
CA LYS A 2 -19.07 35.55 4.01
C LYS A 2 -19.53 34.77 2.77
N HIS A 3 -20.70 35.11 2.21
CA HIS A 3 -21.21 34.48 0.97
C HIS A 3 -20.25 34.66 -0.21
N ARG A 4 -19.81 35.90 -0.47
CA ARG A 4 -18.85 36.23 -1.52
C ARG A 4 -17.50 35.52 -1.36
N TYR A 5 -17.07 35.29 -0.12
CA TYR A 5 -15.84 34.53 0.16
C TYR A 5 -16.00 33.04 -0.18
N GLU A 6 -17.12 32.42 0.20
CA GLU A 6 -17.41 31.02 -0.13
C GLU A 6 -17.58 30.80 -1.64
N GLU A 7 -18.20 31.74 -2.35
CA GLU A 7 -18.31 31.72 -3.82
C GLU A 7 -16.95 31.81 -4.50
N ASN A 8 -16.08 32.71 -4.05
CA ASN A 8 -14.72 32.84 -4.59
C ASN A 8 -13.90 31.54 -4.40
N LEU A 9 -14.01 30.89 -3.24
CA LEU A 9 -13.36 29.60 -3.02
C LEU A 9 -13.88 28.52 -3.97
N ALA A 10 -15.18 28.48 -4.24
CA ALA A 10 -15.77 27.52 -5.16
C ALA A 10 -15.33 27.77 -6.62
N GLN A 11 -15.26 29.03 -7.05
CA GLN A 11 -14.75 29.41 -8.36
C GLN A 11 -13.28 29.01 -8.54
N LEU A 12 -12.44 29.28 -7.53
CA LEU A 12 -11.04 28.85 -7.54
C LEU A 12 -10.91 27.33 -7.53
N ALA A 13 -11.71 26.63 -6.72
CA ALA A 13 -11.74 25.17 -6.71
C ALA A 13 -12.11 24.59 -8.09
N ALA A 14 -13.06 25.19 -8.80
CA ALA A 14 -13.44 24.79 -10.16
C ALA A 14 -12.28 24.98 -11.16
N ILE A 15 -11.57 26.11 -11.07
CA ILE A 15 -10.37 26.36 -11.89
C ILE A 15 -9.29 25.31 -11.60
N LEU A 16 -8.98 25.07 -10.33
CA LEU A 16 -7.97 24.09 -9.92
C LEU A 16 -8.33 22.68 -10.38
N ALA A 17 -9.55 22.24 -10.11
CA ALA A 17 -10.06 20.91 -10.49
C ALA A 17 -10.04 20.69 -12.00
N LYS A 18 -10.30 21.73 -12.79
CA LYS A 18 -10.27 21.66 -14.25
C LYS A 18 -8.85 21.67 -14.83
N HIS A 19 -7.97 22.51 -14.28
CA HIS A 19 -6.72 22.87 -14.97
C HIS A 19 -5.47 22.14 -14.46
N PHE A 20 -5.48 21.51 -13.28
CA PHE A 20 -4.28 20.84 -12.73
C PHE A 20 -3.74 19.70 -13.62
N ALA A 21 -4.58 19.11 -14.47
CA ALA A 21 -4.24 18.04 -15.41
C ALA A 21 -4.57 18.42 -16.87
N ASP A 22 -4.74 19.71 -17.19
CA ASP A 22 -5.10 20.15 -18.55
C ASP A 22 -3.90 19.99 -19.50
N PRO A 23 -4.02 19.17 -20.56
CA PRO A 23 -2.91 18.89 -21.48
C PRO A 23 -2.47 20.12 -22.29
N ARG A 24 -3.31 21.16 -22.37
CA ARG A 24 -3.00 22.41 -23.09
C ARG A 24 -2.03 23.29 -22.30
N ILE A 25 -1.94 23.10 -20.99
CA ILE A 25 -0.92 23.74 -20.17
C ILE A 25 0.36 22.94 -20.40
N VAL A 26 1.41 23.57 -20.95
CA VAL A 26 2.69 22.90 -21.22
C VAL A 26 3.73 23.23 -20.15
N GLY A 27 3.69 24.45 -19.61
CA GLY A 27 4.64 24.93 -18.61
C GLY A 27 4.63 24.09 -17.32
N THR A 28 5.76 23.49 -16.99
CA THR A 28 5.93 22.61 -15.82
C THR A 28 5.70 23.35 -14.51
N ASP A 29 6.19 24.58 -14.39
CA ASP A 29 6.07 25.38 -13.17
C ASP A 29 4.61 25.76 -12.87
N ILE A 30 3.82 26.01 -13.94
CA ILE A 30 2.40 26.30 -13.83
C ILE A 30 1.63 25.04 -13.42
N LYS A 31 1.96 23.88 -14.01
CA LYS A 31 1.35 22.60 -13.62
C LYS A 31 1.61 22.30 -12.14
N ASP A 32 2.86 22.47 -11.70
CA ASP A 32 3.24 22.23 -10.32
C ASP A 32 2.52 23.19 -9.37
N SER A 33 2.46 24.48 -9.72
CA SER A 33 1.71 25.48 -8.94
C SER A 33 0.22 25.15 -8.81
N LEU A 34 -0.44 24.73 -9.91
CA LEU A 34 -1.84 24.31 -9.89
C LEU A 34 -2.06 23.05 -9.04
N MET A 35 -1.16 22.08 -9.17
CA MET A 35 -1.20 20.84 -8.40
C MET A 35 -1.01 21.12 -6.90
N GLN A 36 -0.01 21.92 -6.53
CA GLN A 36 0.27 22.31 -5.15
C GLN A 36 -0.86 23.16 -4.55
N ALA A 37 -1.50 24.02 -5.35
CA ALA A 37 -2.66 24.77 -4.93
C ALA A 37 -3.87 23.85 -4.67
N LEU A 38 -4.14 22.87 -5.55
CA LEU A 38 -5.20 21.88 -5.33
C LEU A 38 -4.91 21.02 -4.08
N ALA A 39 -3.67 20.58 -3.92
CA ALA A 39 -3.19 19.88 -2.73
C ALA A 39 -3.45 20.70 -1.45
N SER A 40 -3.11 21.98 -1.47
CA SER A 40 -3.39 22.87 -0.34
C SER A 40 -4.91 23.03 -0.09
N TYR A 41 -5.72 23.13 -1.14
CA TYR A 41 -7.17 23.26 -1.04
C TYR A 41 -7.82 22.07 -0.33
N VAL A 42 -7.37 20.84 -0.60
CA VAL A 42 -7.97 19.65 0.03
C VAL A 42 -7.54 19.45 1.49
N CYS A 43 -6.58 20.24 2.00
CA CYS A 43 -6.15 20.15 3.40
C CYS A 43 -7.01 20.90 4.40
N TYR A 44 -7.65 21.99 3.99
CA TYR A 44 -8.40 22.83 4.90
C TYR A 44 -9.91 22.58 4.76
N PRO A 45 -10.66 22.45 5.87
CA PRO A 45 -12.09 22.11 5.81
C PRO A 45 -12.94 23.07 4.96
N GLN A 46 -12.62 24.37 4.97
CA GLN A 46 -13.40 25.36 4.21
C GLN A 46 -13.14 25.26 2.69
N SER A 47 -11.89 25.10 2.26
CA SER A 47 -11.54 24.97 0.86
C SER A 47 -11.89 23.58 0.31
N LEU A 48 -11.80 22.52 1.12
CA LEU A 48 -12.29 21.19 0.73
C LEU A 48 -13.80 21.21 0.46
N ARG A 49 -14.58 21.85 1.33
CA ARG A 49 -16.02 22.06 1.08
C ARG A 49 -16.29 22.83 -0.22
N ALA A 50 -15.40 23.74 -0.60
CA ALA A 50 -15.52 24.44 -1.86
C ALA A 50 -15.29 23.49 -3.05
N VAL A 51 -14.31 22.59 -2.97
CA VAL A 51 -14.10 21.50 -3.95
C VAL A 51 -15.33 20.57 -4.00
N GLU A 52 -15.94 20.24 -2.87
CA GLU A 52 -17.13 19.38 -2.80
C GLU A 52 -18.37 20.01 -3.43
N ARG A 53 -18.44 21.35 -3.50
CA ARG A 53 -19.57 22.12 -4.05
C ARG A 53 -19.48 22.40 -5.55
N ILE A 54 -18.34 22.16 -6.19
CA ILE A 54 -18.24 22.36 -7.65
C ILE A 54 -19.14 21.34 -8.39
N PRO A 55 -19.52 21.62 -9.66
CA PRO A 55 -20.35 20.72 -10.44
C PRO A 55 -19.82 19.29 -10.46
N GLU A 56 -20.71 18.31 -10.41
CA GLU A 56 -20.35 16.90 -10.29
C GLU A 56 -19.43 16.42 -11.41
N GLU A 57 -19.73 16.80 -12.64
CA GLU A 57 -18.89 16.50 -13.81
C GLU A 57 -17.43 16.91 -13.59
N GLN A 58 -17.19 18.08 -12.98
CA GLN A 58 -15.84 18.56 -12.67
C GLN A 58 -15.19 17.76 -11.52
N ARG A 59 -15.96 17.37 -10.50
CA ARG A 59 -15.46 16.51 -9.41
C ARG A 59 -15.04 15.13 -9.92
N VAL A 60 -15.87 14.53 -10.77
CA VAL A 60 -15.60 13.22 -11.39
C VAL A 60 -14.41 13.32 -12.35
N ALA A 61 -14.33 14.37 -13.18
CA ALA A 61 -13.18 14.59 -14.05
C ALA A 61 -11.89 14.82 -13.26
N MET A 62 -11.93 15.56 -12.17
CA MET A 62 -10.80 15.74 -11.26
C MET A 62 -10.36 14.40 -10.68
N MET A 63 -11.30 13.59 -10.16
CA MET A 63 -10.98 12.29 -9.58
C MET A 63 -10.40 11.33 -10.62
N ARG A 64 -10.95 11.30 -11.84
CA ARG A 64 -10.39 10.51 -12.95
C ARG A 64 -8.94 10.89 -13.26
N ASN A 65 -8.60 12.18 -13.23
CA ASN A 65 -7.24 12.66 -13.44
C ASN A 65 -6.28 12.35 -12.28
N LEU A 66 -6.80 12.25 -11.05
CA LEU A 66 -6.03 11.81 -9.87
C LEU A 66 -5.75 10.30 -9.89
N LEU A 67 -6.66 9.50 -10.46
CA LEU A 67 -6.55 8.05 -10.62
C LEU A 67 -5.81 7.63 -11.91
N ALA A 68 -5.28 8.58 -12.67
CA ALA A 68 -4.45 8.25 -13.82
C ALA A 68 -3.18 7.50 -13.37
N PRO A 69 -2.70 6.51 -14.16
CA PRO A 69 -1.51 5.74 -13.81
C PRO A 69 -0.28 6.61 -13.52
N TYR A 70 0.56 6.16 -12.60
CA TYR A 70 1.75 6.90 -12.14
C TYR A 70 2.95 6.83 -13.11
N GLU A 71 2.82 6.08 -14.20
CA GLU A 71 3.87 5.92 -15.20
C GLU A 71 4.03 7.20 -16.03
N GLN A 72 5.29 7.60 -16.27
CA GLN A 72 5.65 8.72 -17.15
C GLN A 72 5.08 10.09 -16.74
N ARG A 73 4.66 10.27 -15.48
CA ARG A 73 4.20 11.56 -14.94
C ARG A 73 4.63 11.77 -13.48
N PRO A 74 4.74 13.04 -13.03
CA PRO A 74 4.80 13.33 -11.60
C PRO A 74 3.49 12.89 -10.91
N TRP A 75 3.62 12.07 -9.87
CA TRP A 75 2.49 11.44 -9.15
C TRP A 75 2.47 11.70 -7.65
N ALA A 76 3.57 12.16 -7.05
CA ALA A 76 3.66 12.31 -5.59
C ALA A 76 2.54 13.23 -5.03
N GLN A 77 2.25 14.34 -5.71
CA GLN A 77 1.20 15.26 -5.31
C GLN A 77 -0.21 14.69 -5.52
N THR A 78 -0.47 13.97 -6.61
CA THR A 78 -1.78 13.32 -6.83
C THR A 78 -2.03 12.24 -5.79
N ASN A 79 -1.00 11.44 -5.48
CA ASN A 79 -1.06 10.45 -4.41
C ASN A 79 -1.32 11.11 -3.05
N TRP A 80 -0.63 12.21 -2.76
CA TRP A 80 -0.83 12.94 -1.52
C TRP A 80 -2.24 13.53 -1.42
N ILE A 81 -2.83 14.03 -2.50
CA ILE A 81 -4.23 14.46 -2.54
C ILE A 81 -5.14 13.30 -2.15
N LEU A 82 -4.98 12.12 -2.75
CA LEU A 82 -5.77 10.93 -2.42
C LEU A 82 -5.64 10.55 -0.93
N VAL A 83 -4.42 10.55 -0.40
CA VAL A 83 -4.16 10.31 1.03
C VAL A 83 -4.85 11.34 1.91
N ARG A 84 -4.91 12.61 1.49
CA ARG A 84 -5.65 13.65 2.23
C ARG A 84 -7.14 13.42 2.27
N LEU A 85 -7.72 13.02 1.15
CA LEU A 85 -9.14 12.69 1.08
C LEU A 85 -9.49 11.48 1.96
N TRP A 86 -8.53 10.58 2.19
CA TRP A 86 -8.65 9.39 3.06
C TRP A 86 -8.41 9.64 4.56
N ARG A 87 -7.64 10.67 4.90
CA ARG A 87 -7.16 10.90 6.28
C ARG A 87 -8.32 11.06 7.27
N GLY A 88 -8.42 10.13 8.22
CA GLY A 88 -9.51 10.01 9.19
C GLY A 88 -10.39 8.76 9.01
N CYS A 89 -10.35 8.13 7.84
CA CYS A 89 -11.11 6.91 7.54
C CYS A 89 -10.30 5.62 7.70
N GLY A 90 -8.98 5.67 7.52
CA GLY A 90 -8.09 4.50 7.62
C GLY A 90 -7.83 4.01 9.04
N PHE A 91 -7.36 2.77 9.15
CA PHE A 91 -6.98 2.11 10.39
C PHE A 91 -5.90 2.92 11.11
N GLY A 92 -6.20 3.34 12.35
CA GLY A 92 -5.34 4.21 13.14
C GLY A 92 -5.01 5.55 12.49
N TYR A 93 -5.67 5.96 11.40
CA TYR A 93 -5.25 7.10 10.59
C TYR A 93 -5.90 8.42 10.99
N ARG A 94 -5.92 8.69 12.31
CA ARG A 94 -6.59 9.85 12.92
C ARG A 94 -5.63 10.86 13.54
N TYR A 95 -4.34 10.57 13.46
CA TYR A 95 -3.30 11.41 14.02
C TYR A 95 -3.03 12.65 13.16
N THR A 96 -2.73 13.77 13.81
CA THR A 96 -2.30 15.01 13.14
C THR A 96 -0.78 15.05 12.98
N ARG A 97 -0.05 14.62 14.03
CA ARG A 97 1.38 14.30 14.04
C ARG A 97 1.58 12.83 14.40
N LEU A 98 2.72 12.27 14.00
CA LEU A 98 3.05 10.90 14.37
C LEU A 98 3.11 10.76 15.90
N PRO A 99 2.60 9.65 16.48
CA PRO A 99 2.48 9.50 17.93
C PRO A 99 3.79 9.63 18.72
N HIS A 100 4.93 9.27 18.12
CA HIS A 100 6.25 9.35 18.75
C HIS A 100 6.84 10.76 18.76
N LEU A 101 6.27 11.70 18.00
CA LEU A 101 6.73 13.09 17.92
C LEU A 101 6.07 13.95 19.00
N LEU A 102 6.84 14.92 19.53
CA LEU A 102 6.36 15.84 20.57
C LEU A 102 5.12 16.65 20.16
N LYS A 103 4.31 17.00 21.17
CA LYS A 103 3.05 17.74 21.01
C LYS A 103 3.24 19.09 20.29
N THR A 104 2.20 19.47 19.56
CA THR A 104 2.12 20.60 18.61
C THR A 104 2.53 21.94 19.24
N LYS A 105 3.38 22.71 18.55
CA LYS A 105 3.59 24.12 18.87
C LYS A 105 2.53 24.98 18.17
N PRO A 106 2.18 26.18 18.68
CA PRO A 106 1.16 27.03 18.05
C PRO A 106 1.46 27.40 16.59
N GLU A 107 2.74 27.53 16.26
CA GLU A 107 3.28 27.84 14.92
C GLU A 107 3.04 26.73 13.88
N ASP A 108 2.80 25.50 14.33
CA ASP A 108 2.57 24.34 13.48
C ASP A 108 1.15 24.29 12.87
N ALA A 109 0.21 25.07 13.40
CA ALA A 109 -1.21 25.03 13.03
C ALA A 109 -1.47 25.46 11.57
N ASN A 110 -0.54 26.17 10.94
CA ASN A 110 -0.66 26.65 9.56
C ASN A 110 -0.01 25.72 8.53
N LEU A 111 0.67 24.64 8.93
CA LEU A 111 1.22 23.70 7.96
C LEU A 111 0.09 22.82 7.38
N PRO A 112 -0.01 22.69 6.04
CA PRO A 112 -0.97 21.78 5.42
C PRO A 112 -0.83 20.35 5.94
N SER A 113 0.40 19.87 6.15
CA SER A 113 0.71 18.52 6.67
C SER A 113 0.12 18.26 8.07
N LEU A 114 -0.03 19.30 8.88
CA LEU A 114 -0.47 19.26 10.28
C LEU A 114 -1.92 19.72 10.48
N GLN A 115 -2.71 19.79 9.41
CA GLN A 115 -4.15 19.94 9.54
C GLN A 115 -4.79 18.70 10.16
N LYS A 116 -5.81 18.92 11.00
CA LYS A 116 -6.63 17.85 11.58
C LYS A 116 -7.23 16.99 10.46
N PRO A 117 -7.46 15.68 10.70
CA PRO A 117 -8.17 14.83 9.73
C PRO A 117 -9.49 15.47 9.29
N CYS A 118 -9.69 15.54 7.97
CA CYS A 118 -10.87 16.10 7.32
C CYS A 118 -11.11 15.34 6.02
N PRO A 119 -11.56 14.07 6.08
CA PRO A 119 -11.74 13.25 4.89
C PRO A 119 -12.91 13.77 4.05
N SER A 120 -12.87 13.53 2.73
CA SER A 120 -13.99 13.81 1.84
C SER A 120 -14.67 12.52 1.42
N LEU A 121 -15.75 12.16 2.11
CA LEU A 121 -16.56 10.98 1.77
C LEU A 121 -17.19 11.11 0.37
N LEU A 122 -17.47 12.34 -0.07
CA LEU A 122 -18.05 12.60 -1.38
C LEU A 122 -17.06 12.27 -2.51
N LEU A 123 -15.81 12.74 -2.40
CA LEU A 123 -14.78 12.44 -3.40
C LEU A 123 -14.33 10.97 -3.34
N GLN A 124 -14.31 10.36 -2.15
CA GLN A 124 -14.09 8.92 -2.01
C GLN A 124 -15.16 8.09 -2.76
N ARG A 125 -16.44 8.48 -2.72
CA ARG A 125 -17.50 7.81 -3.51
C ARG A 125 -17.25 7.91 -5.01
N HIS A 126 -16.87 9.10 -5.50
CA HIS A 126 -16.50 9.26 -6.92
C HIS A 126 -15.34 8.37 -7.32
N MET A 127 -14.33 8.22 -6.46
CA MET A 127 -13.24 7.27 -6.68
C MET A 127 -13.77 5.84 -6.76
N ALA A 128 -14.62 5.44 -5.81
CA ALA A 128 -15.18 4.10 -5.76
C ALA A 128 -15.96 3.78 -7.05
N GLU A 129 -16.88 4.66 -7.45
CA GLU A 129 -17.69 4.52 -8.66
C GLU A 129 -16.83 4.39 -9.92
N LEU A 130 -15.81 5.25 -10.07
CA LEU A 130 -14.89 5.21 -11.21
C LEU A 130 -14.14 3.87 -11.29
N LEU A 131 -13.59 3.39 -10.17
CA LEU A 131 -12.83 2.14 -10.12
C LEU A 131 -13.73 0.89 -10.23
N SER A 132 -14.98 0.98 -9.82
CA SER A 132 -15.97 -0.08 -9.99
C SER A 132 -16.42 -0.23 -11.44
N MET A 133 -16.59 0.90 -12.16
CA MET A 133 -17.08 0.94 -13.54
C MET A 133 -16.01 0.61 -14.57
N ASP A 134 -14.81 1.20 -14.46
CA ASP A 134 -13.74 1.06 -15.44
C ASP A 134 -12.64 0.12 -14.92
N LYS A 135 -12.78 -1.16 -15.28
CA LYS A 135 -11.91 -2.25 -14.80
C LYS A 135 -10.46 -2.12 -15.30
N ASP A 136 -10.28 -1.62 -16.52
CA ASP A 136 -8.96 -1.49 -17.14
C ASP A 136 -8.21 -0.29 -16.54
N MET A 137 -8.89 0.83 -16.36
CA MET A 137 -8.34 1.99 -15.64
C MET A 137 -7.98 1.62 -14.20
N ALA A 138 -8.87 0.92 -13.48
CA ALA A 138 -8.60 0.47 -12.12
C ALA A 138 -7.37 -0.45 -12.04
N ALA A 139 -7.26 -1.42 -12.95
CA ALA A 139 -6.12 -2.31 -13.02
C ALA A 139 -4.82 -1.56 -13.34
N SER A 140 -4.85 -0.64 -14.30
CA SER A 140 -3.68 0.16 -14.69
C SER A 140 -3.20 1.07 -13.54
N PHE A 141 -4.14 1.78 -12.90
CA PHE A 141 -3.86 2.61 -11.72
C PHE A 141 -3.22 1.78 -10.60
N LEU A 142 -3.86 0.69 -10.17
CA LEU A 142 -3.36 -0.13 -9.07
C LEU A 142 -2.04 -0.81 -9.39
N ASN A 143 -1.83 -1.27 -10.63
CA ASN A 143 -0.54 -1.81 -11.04
C ASN A 143 0.58 -0.76 -10.89
N SER A 144 0.30 0.50 -11.27
CA SER A 144 1.25 1.59 -11.11
C SER A 144 1.51 1.94 -9.64
N VAL A 145 0.49 1.94 -8.78
CA VAL A 145 0.63 2.16 -7.32
C VAL A 145 1.48 1.07 -6.68
N LEU A 146 1.20 -0.21 -6.99
CA LEU A 146 1.96 -1.36 -6.49
C LEU A 146 3.41 -1.34 -7.00
N ASN A 147 3.65 -0.94 -8.26
CA ASN A 147 4.99 -0.75 -8.82
C ASN A 147 5.77 0.31 -8.04
N GLN A 148 5.15 1.49 -7.82
CA GLN A 148 5.80 2.58 -7.09
C GLN A 148 6.03 2.23 -5.63
N LEU A 149 5.14 1.45 -5.00
CA LEU A 149 5.35 0.99 -3.63
C LEU A 149 6.55 0.06 -3.54
N ASN A 150 6.63 -0.91 -4.45
CA ASN A 150 7.78 -1.82 -4.51
C ASN A 150 9.10 -1.07 -4.69
N TRP A 151 9.13 -0.10 -5.62
CA TRP A 151 10.30 0.74 -5.84
C TRP A 151 10.65 1.57 -4.61
N ALA A 152 9.72 2.40 -4.11
CA ALA A 152 9.99 3.32 -3.01
C ALA A 152 10.43 2.57 -1.73
N PHE A 153 9.80 1.41 -1.45
CA PHE A 153 10.17 0.60 -0.31
C PHE A 153 11.53 -0.07 -0.47
N SER A 154 11.87 -0.54 -1.68
CA SER A 154 13.20 -1.12 -1.95
C SER A 154 14.31 -0.09 -1.80
N GLU A 155 14.12 1.12 -2.34
CA GLU A 155 15.05 2.24 -2.17
C GLU A 155 15.21 2.63 -0.70
N PHE A 156 14.10 2.70 0.04
CA PHE A 156 14.12 2.95 1.47
C PHE A 156 14.97 1.92 2.23
N ILE A 157 14.76 0.62 1.97
CA ILE A 157 15.54 -0.44 2.62
C ILE A 157 17.03 -0.37 2.25
N GLY A 158 17.36 -0.11 0.97
CA GLY A 158 18.75 0.08 0.54
C GLY A 158 19.43 1.23 1.28
N MET A 159 18.77 2.38 1.36
CA MET A 159 19.30 3.54 2.10
C MET A 159 19.42 3.27 3.60
N ILE A 160 18.47 2.55 4.22
CA ILE A 160 18.56 2.20 5.64
C ILE A 160 19.80 1.33 5.93
N GLN A 161 20.13 0.43 5.00
CA GLN A 161 21.31 -0.43 5.11
C GLN A 161 22.60 0.39 5.01
N GLU A 162 22.67 1.32 4.07
CA GLU A 162 23.83 2.23 3.94
C GLU A 162 24.01 3.10 5.18
N ILE A 163 22.93 3.67 5.71
CA ILE A 163 22.94 4.50 6.92
C ILE A 163 23.44 3.69 8.11
N GLN A 164 22.94 2.46 8.29
CA GLN A 164 23.35 1.59 9.39
C GLN A 164 24.84 1.20 9.28
N GLN A 165 25.30 0.83 8.08
CA GLN A 165 26.72 0.52 7.83
C GLN A 165 27.63 1.72 8.08
N ALA A 166 27.19 2.94 7.74
CA ALA A 166 27.93 4.16 8.00
C ALA A 166 27.98 4.48 9.51
N ALA A 167 26.87 4.27 10.23
CA ALA A 167 26.76 4.53 11.66
C ALA A 167 27.58 3.56 12.53
N GLU A 168 27.84 2.34 12.05
CA GLU A 168 28.63 1.32 12.76
C GLU A 168 30.15 1.46 12.59
N ARG A 169 30.63 2.34 11.68
CA ARG A 169 32.07 2.54 11.48
C ARG A 169 32.70 3.37 12.63
N PRO A 170 33.84 2.95 13.19
CA PRO A 170 34.45 3.59 14.36
C PRO A 170 35.04 4.98 14.08
N GLU A 171 35.38 5.28 12.83
CA GLU A 171 35.66 6.64 12.39
C GLU A 171 34.33 7.38 12.20
N ARG A 172 34.03 8.34 13.09
CA ARG A 172 32.81 9.15 13.08
C ARG A 172 32.57 9.80 11.71
N ASN A 173 31.85 9.12 10.84
CA ASN A 173 31.41 9.68 9.58
C ASN A 173 30.00 10.23 9.74
N PHE A 174 29.88 11.53 9.53
CA PHE A 174 28.60 12.20 9.34
C PHE A 174 27.88 11.52 8.18
N VAL A 175 26.70 10.94 8.45
CA VAL A 175 25.77 10.58 7.38
C VAL A 175 25.26 11.88 6.77
N ASP A 176 25.35 12.02 5.45
CA ASP A 176 24.92 13.22 4.75
C ASP A 176 23.44 13.50 5.07
N THR A 177 23.15 14.69 5.58
CA THR A 177 21.78 15.12 5.89
C THR A 177 20.87 15.07 4.67
N ARG A 178 21.41 15.23 3.46
CA ARG A 178 20.64 15.04 2.22
C ARG A 178 20.21 13.59 2.03
N GLN A 179 21.10 12.63 2.27
CA GLN A 179 20.80 11.19 2.19
C GLN A 179 19.73 10.80 3.21
N LEU A 180 19.81 11.31 4.44
CA LEU A 180 18.79 11.09 5.47
C LEU A 180 17.41 11.59 5.00
N LYS A 181 17.33 12.80 4.44
CA LYS A 181 16.07 13.35 3.92
C LYS A 181 15.50 12.55 2.74
N VAL A 182 16.36 12.05 1.85
CA VAL A 182 15.91 11.17 0.74
C VAL A 182 15.38 9.85 1.29
N CYS A 183 16.05 9.27 2.30
CA CYS A 183 15.59 8.07 3.00
C CYS A 183 14.21 8.26 3.64
N ALA A 184 14.02 9.34 4.40
CA ALA A 184 12.72 9.72 4.96
C ALA A 184 11.67 9.95 3.87
N THR A 185 12.04 10.57 2.74
CA THR A 185 11.13 10.77 1.61
C THR A 185 10.67 9.44 1.01
N CYS A 186 11.56 8.47 0.80
CA CYS A 186 11.18 7.14 0.31
C CYS A 186 10.28 6.41 1.31
N PHE A 187 10.54 6.52 2.62
CA PHE A 187 9.65 6.00 3.65
C PHE A 187 8.25 6.64 3.60
N ASP A 188 8.17 7.97 3.55
CA ASP A 188 6.92 8.71 3.47
C ASP A 188 6.13 8.36 2.20
N LEU A 189 6.82 8.17 1.07
CA LEU A 189 6.21 7.69 -0.17
C LEU A 189 5.63 6.29 0.01
N SER A 190 6.38 5.33 0.57
CA SER A 190 5.88 3.98 0.86
C SER A 190 4.63 4.00 1.74
N VAL A 191 4.64 4.76 2.84
CA VAL A 191 3.47 4.92 3.72
C VAL A 191 2.29 5.53 2.95
N SER A 192 2.52 6.57 2.16
CA SER A 192 1.46 7.24 1.40
C SER A 192 0.83 6.32 0.35
N LEU A 193 1.62 5.47 -0.31
CA LEU A 193 1.14 4.49 -1.28
C LEU A 193 0.35 3.37 -0.59
N LEU A 194 0.81 2.90 0.57
CA LEU A 194 0.05 1.97 1.41
C LEU A 194 -1.29 2.56 1.84
N ARG A 195 -1.37 3.85 2.17
CA ARG A 195 -2.64 4.52 2.49
C ARG A 195 -3.60 4.62 1.31
N VAL A 196 -3.09 4.80 0.09
CA VAL A 196 -3.94 4.74 -1.12
C VAL A 196 -4.41 3.31 -1.40
N LEU A 197 -3.58 2.30 -1.16
CA LEU A 197 -3.99 0.89 -1.25
C LEU A 197 -5.05 0.57 -0.19
N GLU A 198 -4.86 0.99 1.05
CA GLU A 198 -5.84 0.86 2.13
C GLU A 198 -7.19 1.50 1.76
N MET A 199 -7.16 2.74 1.27
CA MET A 199 -8.35 3.42 0.77
C MET A 199 -9.03 2.60 -0.34
N THR A 200 -8.26 2.15 -1.33
CA THR A 200 -8.83 1.45 -2.50
C THR A 200 -9.44 0.11 -2.12
N VAL A 201 -8.74 -0.69 -1.33
CA VAL A 201 -9.23 -1.98 -0.81
C VAL A 201 -10.44 -1.77 0.09
N THR A 202 -10.51 -0.65 0.81
CA THR A 202 -11.67 -0.33 1.65
C THR A 202 -12.91 0.03 0.84
N LEU A 203 -12.74 0.90 -0.16
CA LEU A 203 -13.82 1.43 -0.97
C LEU A 203 -14.33 0.45 -2.03
N VAL A 204 -13.44 -0.33 -2.64
CA VAL A 204 -13.75 -1.24 -3.76
C VAL A 204 -13.00 -2.57 -3.61
N PRO A 205 -13.32 -3.38 -2.58
CA PRO A 205 -12.62 -4.64 -2.30
C PRO A 205 -12.72 -5.64 -3.46
N GLU A 206 -13.76 -5.54 -4.30
CA GLU A 206 -14.01 -6.44 -5.42
C GLU A 206 -12.86 -6.41 -6.44
N ILE A 207 -12.11 -5.30 -6.54
CA ILE A 207 -10.95 -5.23 -7.43
C ILE A 207 -9.89 -6.27 -7.08
N PHE A 208 -9.81 -6.68 -5.81
CA PHE A 208 -8.85 -7.69 -5.33
C PHE A 208 -9.52 -9.05 -5.08
N LEU A 209 -10.79 -9.07 -4.67
CA LEU A 209 -11.46 -10.26 -4.15
C LEU A 209 -12.41 -10.94 -5.14
N ASP A 210 -12.91 -10.22 -6.15
CA ASP A 210 -13.79 -10.76 -7.18
C ASP A 210 -12.98 -11.30 -8.37
N TRP A 211 -12.67 -12.60 -8.34
CA TRP A 211 -11.92 -13.27 -9.41
C TRP A 211 -12.69 -13.43 -10.73
N SER A 212 -13.95 -12.96 -10.83
CA SER A 212 -14.56 -12.76 -12.15
C SER A 212 -13.89 -11.61 -12.91
N ARG A 213 -13.16 -10.73 -12.21
CA ARG A 213 -12.31 -9.70 -12.80
C ARG A 213 -10.93 -10.29 -13.16
N PRO A 214 -10.48 -10.19 -14.42
CA PRO A 214 -9.23 -10.82 -14.87
C PRO A 214 -7.97 -10.43 -14.08
N SER A 215 -7.92 -9.20 -13.56
CA SER A 215 -6.76 -8.67 -12.83
C SER A 215 -6.78 -8.93 -11.33
N ALA A 216 -7.91 -9.37 -10.76
CA ALA A 216 -8.10 -9.40 -9.30
C ALA A 216 -7.11 -10.34 -8.59
N GLU A 217 -6.98 -11.57 -9.08
CA GLU A 217 -6.05 -12.54 -8.49
C GLU A 217 -4.61 -12.03 -8.54
N LEU A 218 -4.18 -11.48 -9.67
CA LEU A 218 -2.83 -10.95 -9.85
C LEU A 218 -2.58 -9.76 -8.90
N LEU A 219 -3.51 -8.81 -8.84
CA LEU A 219 -3.40 -7.64 -7.96
C LEU A 219 -3.33 -8.06 -6.48
N LEU A 220 -4.14 -9.04 -6.07
CA LEU A 220 -4.12 -9.57 -4.71
C LEU A 220 -2.80 -10.26 -4.38
N ARG A 221 -2.24 -11.06 -5.30
CA ARG A 221 -0.92 -11.71 -5.12
C ARG A 221 0.19 -10.68 -4.95
N ARG A 222 0.21 -9.66 -5.81
CA ARG A 222 1.20 -8.57 -5.73
C ARG A 222 1.06 -7.75 -4.46
N LEU A 223 -0.18 -7.47 -4.03
CA LEU A 223 -0.46 -6.80 -2.76
C LEU A 223 0.08 -7.63 -1.59
N ALA A 224 -0.29 -8.91 -1.51
CA ALA A 224 0.15 -9.81 -0.44
C ALA A 224 1.68 -9.91 -0.33
N GLN A 225 2.37 -10.07 -1.47
CA GLN A 225 3.84 -10.06 -1.54
C GLN A 225 4.44 -8.79 -0.92
N LEU A 226 3.92 -7.62 -1.28
CA LEU A 226 4.40 -6.34 -0.74
C LEU A 226 4.10 -6.18 0.74
N LEU A 227 2.90 -6.58 1.20
CA LEU A 227 2.55 -6.53 2.62
C LEU A 227 3.49 -7.42 3.45
N ASN A 228 3.74 -8.65 3.01
CA ASN A 228 4.66 -9.57 3.68
C ASN A 228 6.10 -9.03 3.69
N GLN A 229 6.56 -8.47 2.57
CA GLN A 229 7.90 -7.84 2.51
C GLN A 229 8.02 -6.66 3.48
N VAL A 230 7.01 -5.80 3.54
CA VAL A 230 6.99 -4.66 4.47
C VAL A 230 6.99 -5.15 5.91
N LEU A 231 6.08 -6.08 6.26
CA LEU A 231 6.00 -6.67 7.58
C LEU A 231 7.34 -7.24 8.01
N ASN A 232 7.91 -8.18 7.25
CA ASN A 232 9.16 -8.84 7.63
C ASN A 232 10.33 -7.88 7.84
N ARG A 233 10.41 -6.81 7.05
CA ARG A 233 11.53 -5.86 7.17
C ARG A 233 11.36 -4.88 8.34
N VAL A 234 10.13 -4.58 8.72
CA VAL A 234 9.80 -3.66 9.81
C VAL A 234 9.69 -4.38 11.15
N THR A 235 9.18 -5.62 11.19
CA THR A 235 8.92 -6.37 12.43
C THR A 235 9.97 -7.43 12.78
N ALA A 236 10.99 -7.64 11.94
CA ALA A 236 12.05 -8.60 12.25
C ALA A 236 12.79 -8.28 13.56
N GLU A 237 13.18 -9.28 14.33
CA GLU A 237 13.88 -9.04 15.60
C GLU A 237 15.31 -8.51 15.38
N LYS A 238 15.72 -7.50 16.16
CA LYS A 238 17.07 -6.88 16.08
C LYS A 238 17.42 -6.41 14.66
N ASN A 239 16.40 -6.05 13.88
CA ASN A 239 16.51 -5.76 12.47
C ASN A 239 17.15 -4.39 12.19
N LEU A 240 17.38 -4.13 10.91
CA LEU A 240 17.94 -2.87 10.40
C LEU A 240 17.05 -1.67 10.72
N PHE A 241 15.73 -1.85 10.62
CA PHE A 241 14.75 -0.79 10.82
C PHE A 241 14.75 -0.29 12.27
N ASP A 242 14.62 -1.20 13.24
CA ASP A 242 14.72 -0.95 14.67
C ASP A 242 15.99 -0.18 15.03
N ARG A 243 17.14 -0.59 14.49
CA ARG A 243 18.41 0.10 14.76
C ARG A 243 18.35 1.55 14.31
N VAL A 244 17.93 1.80 13.07
CA VAL A 244 17.92 3.16 12.50
C VAL A 244 16.89 4.06 13.18
N VAL A 245 15.69 3.54 13.48
CA VAL A 245 14.68 4.29 14.26
C VAL A 245 15.24 4.69 15.64
N ASN A 246 15.99 3.79 16.29
CA ASN A 246 16.59 4.06 17.59
C ASN A 246 17.80 5.02 17.55
N LEU A 247 18.44 5.21 16.39
CA LEU A 247 19.53 6.20 16.24
C LEU A 247 19.02 7.64 16.35
N ARG A 248 17.73 7.91 16.08
CA ARG A 248 17.10 9.24 16.13
C ARG A 248 17.90 10.31 15.38
N LEU A 249 18.39 9.97 14.18
CA LEU A 249 19.17 10.88 13.35
C LEU A 249 18.29 12.06 12.86
N PRO A 250 18.80 13.30 12.85
CA PRO A 250 18.07 14.45 12.33
C PRO A 250 17.82 14.30 10.84
N GLY A 251 16.56 14.47 10.40
CA GLY A 251 16.11 14.21 9.04
C GLY A 251 15.43 12.86 8.82
N LEU A 252 15.35 11.99 9.84
CA LEU A 252 14.58 10.73 9.82
C LEU A 252 13.38 10.75 10.77
N GLU A 253 12.89 11.92 11.18
CA GLU A 253 11.86 12.05 12.21
C GLU A 253 10.53 11.36 11.83
N SER A 254 10.22 11.25 10.53
CA SER A 254 9.02 10.56 10.06
C SER A 254 9.14 9.04 10.03
N VAL A 255 10.37 8.50 10.06
CA VAL A 255 10.65 7.07 9.99
C VAL A 255 10.39 6.44 11.35
N ASP A 256 9.28 5.72 11.46
CA ASP A 256 8.85 5.04 12.68
C ASP A 256 7.97 3.82 12.35
N HIS A 257 7.85 2.88 13.28
CA HIS A 257 7.02 1.68 13.13
C HIS A 257 5.55 2.01 12.93
N TYR A 258 5.03 2.97 13.68
CA TYR A 258 3.61 3.27 13.70
C TYR A 258 3.02 3.55 12.30
N PRO A 259 3.46 4.59 11.55
CA PRO A 259 2.80 4.99 10.32
C PRO A 259 2.71 3.91 9.25
N ILE A 260 3.73 3.06 9.14
CA ILE A 260 3.79 1.99 8.14
C ILE A 260 2.98 0.76 8.59
N LEU A 261 3.12 0.33 9.85
CA LEU A 261 2.43 -0.85 10.35
C LEU A 261 0.93 -0.64 10.45
N VAL A 262 0.44 0.55 10.84
CA VAL A 262 -1.01 0.80 10.87
C VAL A 262 -1.64 0.85 9.47
N ALA A 263 -0.90 1.28 8.44
CA ALA A 263 -1.37 1.24 7.06
C ALA A 263 -1.49 -0.20 6.54
N VAL A 264 -0.45 -1.03 6.77
CA VAL A 264 -0.47 -2.45 6.43
C VAL A 264 -1.59 -3.19 7.16
N THR A 265 -1.74 -2.93 8.47
CA THR A 265 -2.79 -3.53 9.31
C THR A 265 -4.18 -3.20 8.76
N GLY A 266 -4.44 -1.95 8.36
CA GLY A 266 -5.72 -1.56 7.78
C GLY A 266 -6.06 -2.32 6.49
N ILE A 267 -5.07 -2.53 5.61
CA ILE A 267 -5.25 -3.33 4.40
C ILE A 267 -5.60 -4.79 4.76
N LEU A 268 -4.83 -5.39 5.67
CA LEU A 268 -5.02 -6.79 6.08
C LEU A 268 -6.38 -7.00 6.75
N VAL A 269 -6.75 -6.14 7.70
CA VAL A 269 -8.07 -6.18 8.37
C VAL A 269 -9.18 -6.09 7.32
N ARG A 270 -9.05 -5.21 6.32
CA ARG A 270 -10.08 -5.06 5.30
C ARG A 270 -10.30 -6.31 4.45
N ILE A 271 -9.23 -7.03 4.08
CA ILE A 271 -9.31 -8.23 3.23
C ILE A 271 -9.48 -9.54 4.00
N LEU A 272 -9.13 -9.59 5.28
CA LEU A 272 -9.17 -10.82 6.10
C LEU A 272 -10.28 -10.84 7.16
N VAL A 273 -10.89 -9.69 7.48
CA VAL A 273 -11.89 -9.59 8.55
C VAL A 273 -13.18 -8.97 8.05
N ASP A 274 -13.08 -7.82 7.37
CA ASP A 274 -14.26 -7.06 6.93
C ASP A 274 -14.83 -7.53 5.57
N GLY A 275 -14.25 -8.58 4.98
CA GLY A 275 -14.66 -9.15 3.69
C GLY A 275 -15.77 -10.20 3.80
N ASP A 276 -16.35 -10.59 2.67
CA ASP A 276 -17.19 -11.80 2.63
C ASP A 276 -16.35 -13.06 2.84
N ARG A 277 -16.99 -14.18 3.19
CA ARG A 277 -16.29 -15.44 3.51
C ARG A 277 -15.44 -15.96 2.35
N GLN A 278 -15.89 -15.81 1.11
CA GLN A 278 -15.15 -16.29 -0.06
C GLN A 278 -13.96 -15.39 -0.37
N GLY A 279 -14.14 -14.07 -0.33
CA GLY A 279 -13.06 -13.09 -0.46
C GLY A 279 -11.98 -13.27 0.61
N THR A 280 -12.39 -13.43 1.86
CA THR A 280 -11.49 -13.64 3.01
C THR A 280 -10.65 -14.91 2.86
N SER A 281 -11.27 -16.03 2.47
CA SER A 281 -10.55 -17.29 2.22
C SER A 281 -9.55 -17.17 1.07
N ARG A 282 -9.91 -16.48 -0.02
CA ARG A 282 -8.97 -16.18 -1.13
C ARG A 282 -7.80 -15.33 -0.67
N ALA A 283 -8.06 -14.27 0.09
CA ALA A 283 -7.01 -13.39 0.62
C ALA A 283 -6.07 -14.15 1.56
N ALA A 284 -6.60 -14.96 2.48
CA ALA A 284 -5.81 -15.81 3.36
C ALA A 284 -4.95 -16.81 2.57
N SER A 285 -5.55 -17.53 1.62
CA SER A 285 -4.83 -18.50 0.78
C SER A 285 -3.68 -17.85 0.01
N VAL A 286 -3.92 -16.67 -0.59
CA VAL A 286 -2.88 -15.93 -1.31
C VAL A 286 -1.78 -15.46 -0.36
N LEU A 287 -2.15 -14.87 0.79
CA LEU A 287 -1.21 -14.37 1.78
C LEU A 287 -0.33 -15.48 2.37
N LEU A 288 -0.92 -16.60 2.76
CA LEU A 288 -0.23 -17.76 3.34
C LEU A 288 0.63 -18.52 2.32
N SER A 289 0.22 -18.49 1.04
CA SER A 289 1.01 -19.11 -0.02
C SER A 289 2.31 -18.34 -0.30
N ASP A 290 2.41 -17.07 0.05
CA ASP A 290 3.63 -16.32 -0.23
C ASP A 290 4.81 -16.81 0.65
N PRO A 291 5.99 -17.11 0.08
CA PRO A 291 7.12 -17.64 0.85
C PRO A 291 7.67 -16.67 1.91
N CYS A 292 7.38 -15.38 1.78
CA CYS A 292 7.72 -14.38 2.78
C CYS A 292 6.65 -14.27 3.87
N PHE A 293 5.57 -15.06 3.87
CA PHE A 293 4.62 -15.02 4.97
C PHE A 293 5.26 -15.50 6.28
N GLN A 294 5.07 -14.70 7.33
CA GLN A 294 5.56 -15.00 8.67
C GLN A 294 4.48 -14.63 9.68
N LEU A 295 3.89 -15.64 10.32
CA LEU A 295 2.82 -15.43 11.31
C LEU A 295 3.29 -14.54 12.47
N HIS A 296 4.56 -14.66 12.88
CA HIS A 296 5.14 -13.85 13.94
C HIS A 296 5.14 -12.34 13.63
N SER A 297 5.20 -11.95 12.35
CA SER A 297 5.12 -10.55 11.95
C SER A 297 3.74 -9.96 12.26
N ILE A 298 2.68 -10.78 12.23
CA ILE A 298 1.33 -10.39 12.64
C ILE A 298 1.22 -10.35 14.17
N GLN A 299 1.79 -11.34 14.87
CA GLN A 299 1.84 -11.38 16.33
C GLN A 299 2.55 -10.14 16.92
N HIS A 300 3.61 -9.68 16.25
CA HIS A 300 4.35 -8.48 16.61
C HIS A 300 3.46 -7.21 16.63
N LEU A 301 2.42 -7.13 15.78
CA LEU A 301 1.49 -5.99 15.78
C LEU A 301 0.76 -5.85 17.13
N LEU A 302 0.50 -6.95 17.82
CA LEU A 302 -0.12 -6.97 19.14
C LEU A 302 0.90 -6.85 20.29
N GLY A 303 2.20 -6.92 19.98
CA GLY A 303 3.28 -6.90 20.97
C GLY A 303 3.55 -8.26 21.61
N GLU A 304 3.20 -9.35 20.94
CA GLU A 304 3.61 -10.70 21.31
C GLU A 304 5.09 -10.91 20.91
N GLY A 305 5.94 -11.29 21.88
CA GLY A 305 7.38 -11.49 21.68
C GLY A 305 8.23 -11.10 22.90
N GLU A 306 9.51 -11.49 22.92
CA GLU A 306 10.41 -11.27 24.07
C GLU A 306 10.80 -9.80 24.30
N ARG A 307 10.62 -8.93 23.29
CA ARG A 307 10.89 -7.48 23.38
C ARG A 307 9.77 -6.65 22.73
N LYS A 308 9.08 -5.85 23.54
CA LYS A 308 7.99 -4.96 23.11
C LYS A 308 8.54 -3.68 22.45
N HIS A 309 9.01 -3.78 21.21
CA HIS A 309 9.45 -2.61 20.42
C HIS A 309 8.27 -1.83 19.81
N PHE A 310 7.24 -2.55 19.36
CA PHE A 310 5.97 -2.00 18.88
C PHE A 310 4.80 -2.81 19.41
N SER A 311 3.67 -2.15 19.66
CA SER A 311 2.38 -2.80 19.92
C SER A 311 1.25 -1.82 19.67
N LEU A 312 0.24 -2.23 18.90
CA LEU A 312 -0.97 -1.43 18.67
C LEU A 312 -1.70 -1.10 19.98
N HIS A 313 -1.58 -1.97 21.00
CA HIS A 313 -2.14 -1.73 22.33
C HIS A 313 -1.58 -0.49 23.02
N ALA A 314 -0.35 -0.09 22.69
CA ALA A 314 0.29 1.08 23.28
C ALA A 314 -0.28 2.42 22.77
N TYR A 315 -1.07 2.42 21.70
CA TYR A 315 -1.55 3.62 21.01
C TYR A 315 -3.05 3.86 21.23
N THR A 316 -3.50 3.85 22.49
CA THR A 316 -4.92 3.98 22.89
C THR A 316 -5.61 5.25 22.39
N ASP A 317 -4.84 6.33 22.16
CA ASP A 317 -5.38 7.60 21.66
C ASP A 317 -5.71 7.56 20.16
N TYR A 318 -5.21 6.55 19.44
CA TYR A 318 -5.29 6.48 17.98
C TYR A 318 -5.92 5.17 17.46
N ILE A 319 -5.80 4.09 18.22
CA ILE A 319 -6.35 2.76 17.92
C ILE A 319 -7.54 2.51 18.85
N SER A 320 -8.73 2.39 18.25
CA SER A 320 -9.97 2.08 18.95
C SER A 320 -10.02 0.62 19.42
N GLU A 321 -10.88 0.31 20.40
CA GLU A 321 -11.09 -1.06 20.86
C GLU A 321 -11.63 -1.98 19.75
N GLU A 322 -12.49 -1.46 18.87
CA GLU A 322 -12.96 -2.19 17.69
C GLU A 322 -11.78 -2.58 16.76
N GLU A 323 -10.87 -1.63 16.49
CA GLU A 323 -9.69 -1.89 15.68
C GLU A 323 -8.77 -2.94 16.31
N LYS A 324 -8.59 -2.94 17.64
CA LYS A 324 -7.82 -3.97 18.34
C LYS A 324 -8.45 -5.35 18.18
N GLN A 325 -9.75 -5.45 18.42
CA GLN A 325 -10.50 -6.71 18.27
C GLN A 325 -10.41 -7.27 16.86
N LYS A 326 -10.45 -6.41 15.83
CA LYS A 326 -10.26 -6.86 14.44
C LYS A 326 -8.89 -7.47 14.20
N VAL A 327 -7.83 -6.92 14.80
CA VAL A 327 -6.47 -7.49 14.67
C VAL A 327 -6.35 -8.82 15.42
N GLU A 328 -6.99 -8.96 16.58
CA GLU A 328 -7.05 -10.24 17.31
C GLU A 328 -7.79 -11.31 16.51
N LEU A 329 -8.94 -10.97 15.92
CA LEU A 329 -9.70 -11.86 15.04
C LEU A 329 -8.88 -12.27 13.82
N MET A 330 -8.18 -11.32 13.20
CA MET A 330 -7.29 -11.57 12.06
C MET A 330 -6.17 -12.54 12.43
N LEU A 331 -5.51 -12.34 13.58
CA LEU A 331 -4.45 -13.22 14.06
C LEU A 331 -4.98 -14.63 14.34
N ALA A 332 -6.12 -14.75 15.03
CA ALA A 332 -6.74 -16.04 15.33
C ALA A 332 -7.09 -16.80 14.03
N PHE A 333 -7.68 -16.09 13.06
CA PHE A 333 -8.02 -16.65 11.76
C PHE A 333 -6.78 -17.13 10.99
N LEU A 334 -5.76 -16.29 10.83
CA LEU A 334 -4.51 -16.68 10.15
C LEU A 334 -3.77 -17.81 10.84
N THR A 335 -3.83 -17.89 12.18
CA THR A 335 -3.24 -18.99 12.94
C THR A 335 -3.90 -20.32 12.59
N GLU A 336 -5.23 -20.33 12.47
CA GLU A 336 -5.98 -21.54 12.11
C GLU A 336 -5.75 -21.94 10.65
N GLU A 337 -5.87 -21.00 9.71
CA GLU A 337 -5.59 -21.25 8.29
C GLU A 337 -4.14 -21.70 8.06
N SER A 338 -3.17 -21.14 8.79
CA SER A 338 -1.77 -21.57 8.72
C SER A 338 -1.57 -23.01 9.20
N LYS A 339 -2.28 -23.45 10.25
CA LYS A 339 -2.23 -24.86 10.71
C LYS A 339 -2.81 -25.79 9.67
N GLN A 340 -3.93 -25.41 9.07
CA GLN A 340 -4.58 -26.20 8.01
C GLN A 340 -3.70 -26.30 6.77
N ALA A 341 -3.10 -25.18 6.35
CA ALA A 341 -2.13 -25.15 5.25
C ALA A 341 -0.93 -26.06 5.53
N ALA A 342 -0.35 -25.98 6.73
CA ALA A 342 0.78 -26.84 7.13
C ALA A 342 0.44 -28.33 7.10
N ALA A 343 -0.78 -28.71 7.51
CA ALA A 343 -1.26 -30.09 7.43
C ALA A 343 -1.46 -30.61 5.99
N SER A 344 -1.62 -29.70 5.02
CA SER A 344 -1.82 -30.01 3.59
C SER A 344 -0.54 -29.96 2.75
N THR A 345 0.61 -29.61 3.34
CA THR A 345 1.88 -29.45 2.62
C THR A 345 2.36 -30.80 2.05
N PRO A 346 2.77 -30.87 0.77
CA PRO A 346 3.28 -32.11 0.19
C PRO A 346 4.53 -32.57 0.95
N THR A 347 4.54 -33.83 1.36
CA THR A 347 5.63 -34.46 2.12
C THR A 347 6.81 -34.92 1.26
N SER A 348 6.74 -34.76 -0.07
CA SER A 348 7.74 -35.25 -1.03
C SER A 348 8.36 -34.11 -1.85
N GLU A 349 9.70 -34.07 -1.91
CA GLU A 349 10.48 -33.09 -2.71
C GLU A 349 10.17 -33.17 -4.21
N GLU A 350 9.73 -34.33 -4.71
CA GLU A 350 9.38 -34.54 -6.12
C GLU A 350 8.11 -33.79 -6.54
N ASP A 351 7.29 -33.38 -5.57
CA ASP A 351 6.04 -32.67 -5.81
C ASP A 351 6.20 -31.15 -5.77
N LEU A 352 7.41 -30.66 -5.44
CA LEU A 352 7.71 -29.24 -5.38
C LEU A 352 8.02 -28.66 -6.77
N CYS A 353 7.57 -27.43 -6.96
CA CYS A 353 7.84 -26.63 -8.13
C CYS A 353 9.36 -26.40 -8.24
N PRO A 354 9.99 -26.77 -9.36
CA PRO A 354 11.44 -26.64 -9.52
C PRO A 354 11.91 -25.19 -9.72
N ILE A 355 11.00 -24.22 -9.76
CA ILE A 355 11.32 -22.79 -9.88
C ILE A 355 11.43 -22.12 -8.52
N CYS A 356 10.45 -22.35 -7.64
CA CYS A 356 10.42 -21.71 -6.32
C CYS A 356 10.85 -22.65 -5.18
N TYR A 357 10.90 -23.97 -5.41
CA TYR A 357 11.15 -25.00 -4.39
C TYR A 357 10.23 -24.89 -3.16
N ALA A 358 9.08 -24.22 -3.29
CA ALA A 358 8.21 -23.87 -2.17
C ALA A 358 6.76 -24.36 -2.36
N HIS A 359 6.23 -24.29 -3.58
CA HIS A 359 4.85 -24.68 -3.89
C HIS A 359 4.78 -26.02 -4.57
N SER A 360 3.67 -26.72 -4.45
CA SER A 360 3.41 -27.91 -5.27
C SER A 360 3.30 -27.56 -6.76
N ILE A 361 3.72 -28.51 -7.59
CA ILE A 361 3.50 -28.46 -9.03
C ILE A 361 1.99 -28.45 -9.29
N SER A 362 1.50 -27.39 -9.93
CA SER A 362 0.05 -27.13 -10.16
C SER A 362 -0.28 -26.63 -11.56
N ALA A 363 0.72 -26.49 -12.43
CA ALA A 363 0.56 -26.03 -13.80
C ALA A 363 1.40 -26.87 -14.77
N ILE A 364 0.87 -27.11 -15.97
CA ILE A 364 1.57 -27.74 -17.10
C ILE A 364 1.50 -26.82 -18.33
N PHE A 365 2.63 -26.67 -19.03
CA PHE A 365 2.75 -25.74 -20.15
C PHE A 365 2.50 -26.43 -21.48
N LYS A 366 1.81 -25.77 -22.40
CA LYS A 366 1.64 -26.24 -23.79
C LYS A 366 2.54 -25.47 -24.76
N PRO A 367 3.13 -26.15 -25.76
CA PRO A 367 3.04 -27.59 -26.04
C PRO A 367 4.07 -28.46 -25.27
N CYS A 368 5.06 -27.85 -24.62
CA CYS A 368 6.26 -28.55 -24.14
C CYS A 368 6.09 -29.46 -22.91
N SER A 369 4.93 -29.44 -22.24
CA SER A 369 4.56 -30.29 -21.09
C SER A 369 5.44 -30.16 -19.85
N HIS A 370 6.31 -29.14 -19.79
CA HIS A 370 7.02 -28.78 -18.56
C HIS A 370 6.04 -28.31 -17.49
N LYS A 371 6.42 -28.48 -16.23
CA LYS A 371 5.55 -28.24 -15.08
C LYS A 371 6.19 -27.27 -14.09
N SER A 372 5.34 -26.49 -13.41
CA SER A 372 5.72 -25.63 -12.28
C SER A 372 4.49 -25.34 -11.42
N CYS A 373 4.59 -24.48 -10.41
CA CYS A 373 3.41 -23.92 -9.77
C CYS A 373 2.80 -22.79 -10.61
N LYS A 374 1.47 -22.61 -10.51
CA LYS A 374 0.75 -21.53 -11.21
C LYS A 374 1.34 -20.15 -10.95
N ALA A 375 1.76 -19.88 -9.72
CA ALA A 375 2.30 -18.58 -9.33
C ALA A 375 3.56 -18.21 -10.14
N CYS A 376 4.52 -19.14 -10.27
CA CYS A 376 5.75 -18.90 -11.02
C CYS A 376 5.48 -18.68 -12.51
N ILE A 377 4.66 -19.52 -13.14
CA ILE A 377 4.39 -19.38 -14.58
C ILE A 377 3.59 -18.11 -14.90
N ASN A 378 2.58 -17.77 -14.08
CA ASN A 378 1.79 -16.56 -14.30
C ASN A 378 2.67 -15.31 -14.19
N GLN A 379 3.57 -15.26 -13.19
CA GLN A 379 4.51 -14.15 -13.03
C GLN A 379 5.46 -14.03 -14.24
N HIS A 380 5.95 -15.15 -14.76
CA HIS A 380 6.85 -15.16 -15.91
C HIS A 380 6.18 -14.70 -17.20
N LEU A 381 4.96 -15.17 -17.46
CA LEU A 381 4.18 -14.81 -18.63
C LEU A 381 3.80 -13.32 -18.70
N MET A 382 3.94 -12.59 -17.59
CA MET A 382 3.81 -11.13 -17.61
C MET A 382 4.90 -10.45 -18.46
N ASN A 383 6.11 -11.02 -18.49
CA ASN A 383 7.29 -10.40 -19.09
C ASN A 383 7.89 -11.21 -20.24
N ASN A 384 7.65 -12.52 -20.29
CA ASN A 384 8.26 -13.41 -21.25
C ASN A 384 7.31 -14.56 -21.63
N LYS A 385 7.16 -14.83 -22.92
CA LYS A 385 6.24 -15.85 -23.45
C LYS A 385 6.87 -17.23 -23.63
N ASP A 386 8.15 -17.40 -23.35
CA ASP A 386 8.87 -18.66 -23.57
C ASP A 386 9.00 -19.51 -22.30
N CYS A 387 9.04 -20.83 -22.43
CA CYS A 387 9.17 -21.75 -21.32
C CYS A 387 10.50 -21.58 -20.57
N PHE A 388 10.46 -21.63 -19.22
CA PHE A 388 11.65 -21.56 -18.36
C PHE A 388 12.77 -22.50 -18.80
N PHE A 389 12.37 -23.74 -19.10
CA PHE A 389 13.25 -24.90 -19.25
C PHE A 389 13.76 -25.06 -20.68
N CYS A 390 12.84 -25.16 -21.65
CA CYS A 390 13.20 -25.45 -23.04
C CYS A 390 13.15 -24.25 -23.97
N LYS A 391 12.77 -23.05 -23.47
CA LYS A 391 12.64 -21.82 -24.26
C LYS A 391 11.64 -21.90 -25.43
N ALA A 392 10.81 -22.94 -25.51
CA ALA A 392 9.71 -22.99 -26.47
C ALA A 392 8.60 -22.01 -26.07
N THR A 393 8.02 -21.31 -27.04
CA THR A 393 6.91 -20.38 -26.80
C THR A 393 5.71 -21.10 -26.20
N ILE A 394 5.23 -20.60 -25.07
CA ILE A 394 4.07 -21.14 -24.34
C ILE A 394 2.80 -20.61 -25.01
N THR A 395 1.98 -21.54 -25.50
CA THR A 395 0.68 -21.23 -26.11
C THR A 395 -0.49 -21.36 -25.14
N GLY A 396 -0.28 -22.02 -24.00
CA GLY A 396 -1.29 -22.16 -22.95
C GLY A 396 -0.71 -22.76 -21.67
N VAL A 397 -1.39 -22.51 -20.55
CA VAL A 397 -1.10 -23.08 -19.23
C VAL A 397 -2.36 -23.78 -18.74
N GLU A 398 -2.23 -25.06 -18.42
CA GLU A 398 -3.32 -25.88 -17.90
C GLU A 398 -3.07 -26.26 -16.44
N ASP A 399 -4.15 -26.52 -15.71
CA ASP A 399 -4.10 -27.00 -14.33
C ASP A 399 -3.56 -28.42 -14.28
N TYR A 400 -2.59 -28.64 -13.39
CA TYR A 400 -2.02 -29.96 -13.14
C TYR A 400 -2.40 -30.43 -11.75
N SER A 401 -3.03 -31.61 -11.69
CA SER A 401 -3.27 -32.35 -10.45
C SER A 401 -2.53 -33.68 -10.56
N LYS A 402 -1.69 -34.00 -9.58
CA LYS A 402 -1.03 -35.31 -9.52
C LYS A 402 -2.13 -36.38 -9.43
N PRO A 403 -2.12 -37.42 -10.29
CA PRO A 403 -3.06 -38.53 -10.13
C PRO A 403 -2.82 -39.18 -8.76
N ALA A 404 -3.90 -39.42 -8.00
CA ALA A 404 -3.81 -40.17 -6.75
C ALA A 404 -3.20 -41.54 -7.06
N ASN A 405 -2.10 -41.88 -6.39
CA ASN A 405 -1.50 -43.21 -6.53
C ASN A 405 -2.56 -44.26 -6.21
N SER A 406 -2.84 -45.14 -7.18
CA SER A 406 -3.64 -46.35 -6.99
C SER A 406 -2.98 -47.33 -6.01
#